data_AF-A0AAV5VT38-F1
#
_entry.id   AF-A0AAV5VT38-F1
#
_cell.length_a   1.000
_cell.length_b   1.000
_cell.length_c   1.000
_cell.angle_alpha   90.00
_cell.angle_beta   90.00
_cell.angle_gamma   90.00
#
_symmetry.space_group_name_H-M   'P 1'
#
loop_
_entity.id
_entity.type
_entity.pdbx_description
1 polymer ?
#
loop_
_entity_poly.entity_id
_entity_poly.type
_entity_poly.pdbx_seq_one_letter_code
_entity_poly.pdbx_strand_id
1 'polypeptide(L)'
;FQLLPEMGLFGGVSCVLAIGFERLVAVIYILLISAYCLYAAYLIIASYEPGREICSIPTPFHGAAAGRFAQTLLISNALTAVVYSAVGAALLTRSSKAATTRRAFRCLFIVMVFDVGGWALSIGFLNLTHVVKFTAETRFIMRIVAGIFVNAGIASKPIIYYAVRFDF
;
A
#
# COMPACT_ATOMS: atom_id res chain seq x y z
N PHE A 1 3.90 -12.43 -18.03
CA PHE A 1 3.67 -10.97 -17.89
C PHE A 1 2.84 -10.63 -16.63
N GLN A 2 3.26 -11.12 -15.44
CA GLN A 2 2.64 -10.80 -14.14
C GLN A 2 3.54 -9.92 -13.25
N LEU A 3 4.65 -9.41 -13.80
CA LEU A 3 5.53 -8.43 -13.13
C LEU A 3 4.83 -7.07 -12.89
N LEU A 4 3.94 -6.67 -13.82
CA LEU A 4 3.25 -5.39 -13.78
C LEU A 4 2.35 -5.17 -12.55
N PRO A 5 1.47 -6.11 -12.15
CA PRO A 5 0.62 -5.89 -10.97
C PRO A 5 1.42 -5.76 -9.67
N GLU A 6 2.54 -6.48 -9.53
CA GLU A 6 3.38 -6.38 -8.33
C GLU A 6 4.20 -5.08 -8.30
N MET A 7 4.77 -4.65 -9.43
CA MET A 7 5.42 -3.34 -9.53
C MET A 7 4.43 -2.17 -9.35
N GLY A 8 3.20 -2.32 -9.86
CA GLY A 8 2.09 -1.39 -9.60
C GLY A 8 1.70 -1.33 -8.13
N LEU A 9 1.81 -2.45 -7.42
CA LEU A 9 1.64 -2.53 -5.97
C LEU A 9 2.70 -1.69 -5.23
N PHE A 10 3.98 -1.81 -5.60
CA PHE A 10 5.07 -1.00 -5.05
C PHE A 10 4.90 0.48 -5.31
N GLY A 11 4.54 0.84 -6.55
CA GLY A 11 4.23 2.23 -6.91
C GLY A 11 3.06 2.77 -6.10
N GLY A 12 2.03 1.95 -5.86
CA GLY A 12 0.89 2.29 -5.01
C GLY A 12 1.30 2.65 -3.59
N VAL A 13 2.01 1.77 -2.87
CA VAL A 13 2.44 1.96 -1.46
C VAL A 13 3.37 3.15 -1.32
N SER A 14 4.31 3.29 -2.23
CA SER A 14 5.30 4.36 -2.16
C SER A 14 4.64 5.71 -2.44
N CYS A 15 3.69 5.78 -3.39
CA CYS A 15 2.84 6.96 -3.57
C CYS A 15 1.98 7.26 -2.34
N VAL A 16 1.42 6.26 -1.66
CA VAL A 16 0.64 6.43 -0.41
C VAL A 16 1.46 7.03 0.71
N LEU A 17 2.61 6.42 0.99
CA LEU A 17 3.57 6.86 1.99
C LEU A 17 4.03 8.29 1.66
N ALA A 18 4.31 8.53 0.38
CA ALA A 18 4.79 9.82 -0.08
C ALA A 18 3.70 10.91 -0.07
N ILE A 19 2.40 10.60 -0.23
CA ILE A 19 1.28 11.53 0.00
C ILE A 19 1.14 11.84 1.50
N GLY A 20 1.30 10.83 2.38
CA GLY A 20 1.34 11.04 3.82
C GLY A 20 2.45 12.02 4.20
N PHE A 21 3.65 11.80 3.65
CA PHE A 21 4.80 12.70 3.82
C PHE A 21 4.66 14.03 3.08
N GLU A 22 3.92 14.11 1.97
CA GLU A 22 3.65 15.37 1.24
C GLU A 22 2.93 16.39 2.13
N ARG A 23 2.08 15.90 3.04
CA ARG A 23 1.43 16.72 4.08
C ARG A 23 2.42 17.24 5.14
N LEU A 24 3.67 16.77 5.15
CA LEU A 24 4.74 17.13 6.09
C LEU A 24 5.97 17.81 5.41
N VAL A 25 6.46 17.34 4.26
CA VAL A 25 7.66 17.85 3.54
C VAL A 25 7.60 17.52 2.04
N ALA A 26 7.59 18.54 1.15
CA ALA A 26 7.36 18.37 -0.30
C ALA A 26 8.53 17.76 -1.11
N VAL A 27 9.78 17.85 -0.64
CA VAL A 27 10.97 17.47 -1.43
C VAL A 27 11.35 15.98 -1.29
N ILE A 28 10.89 15.31 -0.23
CA ILE A 28 11.30 13.94 0.12
C ILE A 28 10.61 12.87 -0.75
N TYR A 29 9.51 13.22 -1.43
CA TYR A 29 8.64 12.31 -2.20
C TYR A 29 9.39 11.50 -3.28
N ILE A 30 10.14 12.16 -4.16
CA ILE A 30 10.78 11.50 -5.32
C ILE A 30 11.88 10.54 -4.86
N LEU A 31 12.63 10.95 -3.83
CA LEU A 31 13.70 10.14 -3.23
C LEU A 31 13.15 8.88 -2.55
N LEU A 32 12.01 9.02 -1.84
CA LEU A 32 11.39 7.89 -1.17
C LEU A 32 10.85 6.85 -2.16
N ILE A 33 10.19 7.31 -3.24
CA ILE A 33 9.65 6.43 -4.29
C ILE A 33 10.79 5.74 -5.04
N SER A 34 11.80 6.49 -5.45
CA SER A 34 12.96 5.91 -6.15
C SER A 34 13.69 4.88 -5.27
N ALA A 35 13.90 5.15 -3.98
CA ALA A 35 14.46 4.18 -3.04
C ALA A 35 13.60 2.91 -2.93
N TYR A 36 12.27 3.04 -2.88
CA TYR A 36 11.35 1.89 -2.85
C TYR A 36 11.42 1.05 -4.13
N CYS A 37 11.41 1.70 -5.29
CA CYS A 37 11.51 1.04 -6.58
C CYS A 37 12.86 0.31 -6.74
N LEU A 38 13.96 0.94 -6.30
CA LEU A 38 15.29 0.34 -6.31
C LEU A 38 15.38 -0.86 -5.36
N TYR A 39 14.78 -0.77 -4.17
CA TYR A 39 14.73 -1.89 -3.22
C TYR A 39 13.91 -3.07 -3.76
N ALA A 40 12.77 -2.79 -4.43
CA ALA A 40 11.99 -3.80 -5.12
C ALA A 40 12.80 -4.51 -6.21
N ALA A 41 13.47 -3.73 -7.06
CA ALA A 41 14.33 -4.25 -8.12
C ALA A 41 15.49 -5.08 -7.55
N TYR A 42 16.12 -4.62 -6.46
CA TYR A 42 17.15 -5.36 -5.75
C TYR A 42 16.64 -6.72 -5.25
N LEU A 43 15.47 -6.76 -4.60
CA LEU A 43 14.89 -8.01 -4.11
C LEU A 43 14.58 -9.01 -5.23
N ILE A 44 14.08 -8.53 -6.37
CA ILE A 44 13.79 -9.35 -7.56
C ILE A 44 15.08 -9.94 -8.14
N ILE A 45 16.13 -9.11 -8.29
CA ILE A 45 17.41 -9.54 -8.87
C ILE A 45 18.15 -10.50 -7.93
N ALA A 46 18.24 -10.15 -6.64
CA ALA A 46 19.00 -10.91 -5.65
C ALA A 46 18.35 -12.27 -5.30
N SER A 47 17.03 -12.40 -5.51
CA SER A 47 16.26 -13.61 -5.21
C SER A 47 15.79 -14.32 -6.48
N TYR A 48 16.45 -14.06 -7.61
CA TYR A 48 16.11 -14.68 -8.88
C TYR A 48 16.50 -16.15 -8.88
N GLU A 49 15.50 -17.02 -8.92
CA GLU A 49 15.67 -18.45 -9.16
C GLU A 49 15.10 -18.78 -10.54
N PRO A 50 15.87 -19.44 -11.43
CA PRO A 50 15.34 -19.87 -12.73
C PRO A 50 14.20 -20.87 -12.52
N GLY A 51 13.01 -20.51 -12.97
CA GLY A 51 11.80 -21.32 -12.79
C GLY A 51 11.97 -22.73 -13.35
N ARG A 52 11.78 -23.75 -12.51
CA ARG A 52 11.81 -25.17 -12.92
C ARG A 52 10.47 -25.69 -13.44
N GLU A 53 9.42 -24.90 -13.38
CA GLU A 53 8.06 -25.31 -13.78
C GLU A 53 7.48 -24.44 -14.89
N ILE A 54 7.02 -25.09 -15.96
CA ILE A 54 6.49 -24.45 -17.18
C ILE A 54 5.09 -23.85 -16.95
N CYS A 55 4.36 -24.30 -15.92
CA CYS A 55 2.96 -23.95 -15.66
C CYS A 55 2.72 -23.24 -14.31
N SER A 56 3.72 -22.60 -13.72
CA SER A 56 3.51 -21.76 -12.54
C SER A 56 3.37 -20.28 -12.91
N ILE A 57 2.43 -19.58 -12.28
CA ILE A 57 2.35 -18.12 -12.36
C ILE A 57 3.69 -17.54 -11.85
N PRO A 58 4.46 -16.81 -12.70
CA PRO A 58 5.74 -16.25 -12.28
C PRO A 58 5.50 -15.19 -11.20
N THR A 59 5.97 -15.47 -9.99
CA THR A 59 5.89 -14.56 -8.86
C THR A 59 7.17 -13.76 -8.68
N PRO A 60 7.07 -12.43 -8.59
CA PRO A 60 8.05 -11.47 -8.07
C PRO A 60 9.13 -12.00 -7.15
N PHE A 61 8.59 -12.60 -6.10
CA PHE A 61 9.27 -12.86 -4.84
C PHE A 61 8.97 -14.30 -4.42
N HIS A 62 10.03 -15.05 -4.16
CA HIS A 62 9.94 -16.42 -3.68
C HIS A 62 10.53 -16.52 -2.27
N GLY A 63 10.05 -17.49 -1.49
CA GLY A 63 10.59 -17.82 -0.17
C GLY A 63 10.76 -16.62 0.77
N ALA A 64 11.99 -16.43 1.27
CA ALA A 64 12.33 -15.37 2.21
C ALA A 64 12.17 -13.95 1.64
N ALA A 65 12.29 -13.77 0.32
CA ALA A 65 12.11 -12.47 -0.32
C ALA A 65 10.67 -11.98 -0.21
N ALA A 66 9.70 -12.88 -0.37
CA ALA A 66 8.28 -12.58 -0.20
C ALA A 66 7.96 -12.17 1.24
N GLY A 67 8.57 -12.83 2.23
CA GLY A 67 8.43 -12.47 3.64
C GLY A 67 9.01 -11.09 3.97
N ARG A 68 10.23 -10.80 3.50
CA ARG A 68 10.86 -9.46 3.66
C ARG A 68 10.06 -8.37 2.97
N PHE A 69 9.48 -8.67 1.81
CA PHE A 69 8.60 -7.75 1.09
C PHE A 69 7.33 -7.45 1.89
N ALA A 70 6.62 -8.48 2.36
CA ALA A 70 5.42 -8.32 3.19
C ALA A 70 5.71 -7.53 4.48
N GLN A 71 6.85 -7.78 5.13
CA GLN A 71 7.26 -7.03 6.32
C GLN A 71 7.56 -5.56 6.00
N THR A 72 8.23 -5.29 4.89
CA THR A 72 8.50 -3.91 4.44
C THR A 72 7.19 -3.16 4.21
N LEU A 73 6.22 -3.79 3.54
CA LEU A 73 4.87 -3.23 3.32
C LEU A 73 4.13 -2.94 4.63
N LEU A 74 4.22 -3.84 5.60
CA LEU A 74 3.60 -3.65 6.91
C LEU A 74 4.18 -2.42 7.61
N ILE A 75 5.51 -2.27 7.61
CA ILE A 75 6.19 -1.12 8.21
C ILE A 75 5.76 0.18 7.50
N SER A 76 5.72 0.21 6.17
CA SER A 76 5.29 1.39 5.41
C SER A 76 3.85 1.80 5.75
N ASN A 77 2.94 0.82 5.80
CA ASN A 77 1.54 1.10 6.08
C ASN A 77 1.34 1.57 7.52
N ALA A 78 2.07 1.00 8.48
CA ALA A 78 2.08 1.47 9.86
C ALA A 78 2.58 2.91 9.97
N LEU A 79 3.70 3.24 9.32
CA LEU A 79 4.23 4.61 9.27
C LEU A 79 3.23 5.59 8.64
N THR A 80 2.59 5.18 7.54
CA THR A 80 1.59 6.01 6.86
C THR A 80 0.39 6.26 7.77
N ALA A 81 -0.11 5.25 8.47
CA ALA A 81 -1.19 5.39 9.44
C ALA A 81 -0.81 6.38 10.56
N VAL A 82 0.41 6.30 11.11
CA VAL A 82 0.90 7.25 12.14
C VAL A 82 0.91 8.69 11.61
N VAL A 83 1.43 8.90 10.40
CA VAL A 83 1.46 10.24 9.78
C VAL A 83 0.06 10.79 9.57
N TYR A 84 -0.86 10.00 9.01
CA TYR A 84 -2.26 10.41 8.85
C TYR A 84 -2.94 10.71 10.18
N SER A 85 -2.70 9.90 11.22
CA SER A 85 -3.21 10.16 12.57
C SER A 85 -2.64 11.44 13.17
N ALA A 86 -1.35 11.72 12.98
CA ALA A 86 -0.72 12.95 13.45
C ALA A 86 -1.28 14.19 12.74
N VAL A 87 -1.44 14.14 11.42
CA VAL A 87 -2.09 15.21 10.63
C VAL A 87 -3.55 15.39 11.04
N GLY A 88 -4.28 14.28 11.24
CA GLY A 88 -5.65 14.29 11.74
C GLY A 88 -5.77 14.95 13.12
N ALA A 89 -4.90 14.58 14.07
CA ALA A 89 -4.86 15.18 15.40
C ALA A 89 -4.50 16.67 15.33
N ALA A 90 -3.51 17.06 14.53
CA ALA A 90 -3.15 18.46 14.32
C ALA A 90 -4.32 19.26 13.72
N LEU A 91 -5.08 18.68 12.79
CA LEU A 91 -6.28 19.32 12.24
C LEU A 91 -7.39 19.45 13.28
N LEU A 92 -7.62 18.44 14.13
CA LEU A 92 -8.60 18.48 15.21
C LEU A 92 -8.27 19.57 16.24
N THR A 93 -6.99 19.74 16.61
CA THR A 93 -6.58 20.83 17.51
C THR A 93 -6.79 22.22 16.89
N ARG A 94 -6.83 22.33 15.57
CA ARG A 94 -7.02 23.58 14.82
C ARG A 94 -8.45 23.77 14.29
N SER A 95 -9.34 22.78 14.39
CA SER A 95 -10.62 22.73 13.66
C SER A 95 -11.72 23.64 14.22
N SER A 96 -11.43 24.55 15.14
CA SER A 96 -12.46 25.33 15.83
C SER A 96 -13.18 26.35 14.92
N LYS A 97 -12.69 26.73 13.72
CA LYS A 97 -13.23 27.91 13.00
C LYS A 97 -13.44 27.88 11.47
N ALA A 98 -13.04 26.86 10.69
CA ALA A 98 -13.18 26.91 9.21
C ALA A 98 -13.82 25.66 8.57
N ALA A 99 -14.87 25.85 7.77
CA ALA A 99 -15.55 24.80 7.01
C ALA A 99 -14.59 24.02 6.09
N THR A 100 -13.58 24.69 5.54
CA THR A 100 -12.52 24.12 4.71
C THR A 100 -11.70 23.07 5.46
N THR A 101 -11.39 23.29 6.74
CA THR A 101 -10.60 22.36 7.57
C THR A 101 -11.39 21.08 7.87
N ARG A 102 -12.70 21.20 8.14
CA ARG A 102 -13.58 20.05 8.40
C ARG A 102 -13.75 19.16 7.16
N ARG A 103 -13.79 19.78 5.97
CA ARG A 103 -13.86 19.07 4.69
C ARG A 103 -12.55 18.36 4.35
N ALA A 104 -11.41 19.03 4.56
CA ALA A 104 -10.09 18.42 4.42
C ALA A 104 -9.92 17.19 5.33
N PHE A 105 -10.39 17.29 6.59
CA PHE A 105 -10.40 16.16 7.52
C PHE A 105 -11.26 15.00 7.04
N ARG A 106 -12.48 15.25 6.53
CA ARG A 106 -13.35 14.20 5.98
C ARG A 106 -12.70 13.50 4.78
N CYS A 107 -12.07 14.25 3.89
CA CYS A 107 -11.31 13.69 2.76
C CYS A 107 -10.16 12.79 3.25
N LEU A 108 -9.33 13.30 4.16
CA LEU A 108 -8.22 12.53 4.75
C LEU A 108 -8.71 11.25 5.43
N PHE A 109 -9.83 11.31 6.16
CA PHE A 109 -10.42 10.15 6.81
C PHE A 109 -10.91 9.11 5.81
N ILE A 110 -11.59 9.52 4.74
CA ILE A 110 -12.05 8.61 3.69
C ILE A 110 -10.86 7.93 3.00
N VAL A 111 -9.83 8.70 2.61
CA VAL A 111 -8.60 8.15 2.03
C VAL A 111 -7.97 7.15 2.99
N MET A 112 -7.85 7.48 4.28
CA MET A 112 -7.26 6.60 5.28
C MET A 112 -8.03 5.27 5.40
N VAL A 113 -9.36 5.28 5.43
CA VAL A 113 -10.19 4.06 5.53
C VAL A 113 -9.98 3.14 4.33
N PHE A 114 -10.06 3.66 3.11
CA PHE A 114 -9.92 2.82 1.92
C PHE A 114 -8.50 2.34 1.70
N ASP A 115 -7.53 3.19 2.00
CA ASP A 115 -6.12 2.92 1.74
C ASP A 115 -5.51 2.05 2.83
N VAL A 116 -5.49 2.54 4.08
CA VAL A 116 -4.94 1.79 5.22
C VAL A 116 -5.77 0.54 5.47
N GLY A 117 -7.09 0.60 5.32
CA GLY A 117 -7.97 -0.57 5.45
C GLY A 117 -7.74 -1.60 4.35
N GLY A 118 -7.63 -1.18 3.08
CA GLY A 118 -7.33 -2.08 1.97
C GLY A 118 -5.98 -2.78 2.17
N TRP A 119 -4.95 -2.04 2.56
CA TRP A 119 -3.63 -2.58 2.84
C TRP A 119 -3.59 -3.50 4.06
N ALA A 120 -4.24 -3.12 5.16
CA ALA A 120 -4.30 -3.93 6.37
C ALA A 120 -4.99 -5.27 6.12
N LEU A 121 -6.08 -5.27 5.34
CA LEU A 121 -6.76 -6.51 4.93
C LEU A 121 -5.85 -7.37 4.06
N SER A 122 -5.21 -6.80 3.03
CA SER A 122 -4.27 -7.53 2.18
C SER A 122 -3.12 -8.16 2.97
N ILE A 123 -2.48 -7.40 3.87
CA ILE A 123 -1.39 -7.89 4.71
C ILE A 123 -1.89 -8.93 5.72
N GLY A 124 -3.10 -8.76 6.26
CA GLY A 124 -3.74 -9.73 7.15
C GLY A 124 -3.96 -11.07 6.45
N PHE A 125 -4.54 -11.06 5.25
CA PHE A 125 -4.72 -12.26 4.43
C PHE A 125 -3.39 -12.92 4.07
N LEU A 126 -2.37 -12.14 3.69
CA LEU A 126 -1.04 -12.68 3.40
C LEU A 126 -0.40 -13.33 4.62
N ASN A 127 -0.43 -12.70 5.80
CA ASN A 127 0.12 -13.27 7.02
C ASN A 127 -0.66 -14.52 7.48
N LEU A 128 -1.99 -14.55 7.33
CA LEU A 128 -2.79 -15.75 7.57
C LEU A 128 -2.31 -16.94 6.74
N THR A 129 -1.87 -16.72 5.50
CA THR A 129 -1.32 -17.81 4.67
C THR A 129 0.02 -18.36 5.15
N HIS A 130 0.75 -17.61 5.98
CA HIS A 130 2.03 -18.02 6.55
C HIS A 130 1.88 -18.66 7.94
N VAL A 131 0.90 -18.24 8.74
CA VAL A 131 0.69 -18.73 10.11
C VAL A 131 -0.17 -19.99 10.12
N VAL A 132 -1.16 -20.08 9.24
CA VAL A 132 -2.09 -21.22 9.17
C VAL A 132 -1.67 -22.19 8.08
N LYS A 133 -1.67 -23.49 8.40
CA LYS A 133 -1.42 -24.57 7.43
C LYS A 133 -2.62 -24.75 6.50
N PHE A 134 -2.73 -23.89 5.50
CA PHE A 134 -3.69 -24.04 4.40
C PHE A 134 -3.17 -24.97 3.31
N THR A 135 -4.09 -25.57 2.54
CA THR A 135 -3.76 -26.26 1.29
C THR A 135 -3.20 -25.26 0.26
N ALA A 136 -2.49 -25.76 -0.75
CA ALA A 136 -1.88 -24.91 -1.78
C ALA A 136 -2.94 -24.08 -2.54
N GLU A 137 -4.10 -24.68 -2.81
CA GLU A 137 -5.23 -24.02 -3.47
C GLU A 137 -5.82 -22.88 -2.63
N THR A 138 -6.08 -23.11 -1.35
CA THR A 138 -6.60 -22.06 -0.46
C THR A 138 -5.59 -20.92 -0.31
N ARG A 139 -4.29 -21.22 -0.25
CA ARG A 139 -3.24 -20.20 -0.22
C ARG A 139 -3.23 -19.35 -1.49
N PHE A 140 -3.44 -19.97 -2.65
CA PHE A 140 -3.54 -19.25 -3.92
C PHE A 140 -4.76 -18.31 -3.95
N ILE A 141 -5.94 -18.81 -3.57
CA ILE A 141 -7.18 -18.01 -3.50
C ILE A 141 -7.00 -16.83 -2.54
N MET A 142 -6.42 -17.05 -1.36
CA MET A 142 -6.17 -15.99 -0.37
C MET A 142 -5.24 -14.89 -0.92
N ARG A 143 -4.23 -15.25 -1.72
CA ARG A 143 -3.34 -14.27 -2.37
C ARG A 143 -4.07 -13.43 -3.41
N ILE A 144 -4.96 -14.04 -4.20
CA ILE A 144 -5.80 -13.30 -5.16
C ILE A 144 -6.74 -12.34 -4.43
N VAL A 145 -7.42 -12.82 -3.38
CA VAL A 145 -8.33 -12.01 -2.55
C VAL A 145 -7.58 -10.85 -1.90
N ALA A 146 -6.38 -11.10 -1.36
CA ALA A 146 -5.52 -10.04 -0.84
C ALA A 146 -5.21 -8.98 -1.90
N GLY A 147 -4.97 -9.38 -3.15
CA GLY A 147 -4.78 -8.48 -4.29
C GLY A 147 -5.99 -7.60 -4.61
N ILE A 148 -7.23 -8.06 -4.36
CA ILE A 148 -8.44 -7.27 -4.63
C ILE A 148 -8.51 -6.06 -3.70
N PHE A 149 -8.27 -6.25 -2.40
CA PHE A 149 -8.40 -5.17 -1.40
C PHE A 149 -7.42 -4.03 -1.63
N VAL A 150 -6.17 -4.34 -1.91
CA VAL A 150 -5.14 -3.35 -2.24
C VAL A 150 -5.43 -2.61 -3.54
N ASN A 151 -5.87 -3.32 -4.58
CA ASN A 151 -6.24 -2.67 -5.84
C ASN A 151 -7.47 -1.76 -5.70
N ALA A 152 -8.46 -2.16 -4.89
CA ALA A 152 -9.60 -1.31 -4.56
C ALA A 152 -9.16 -0.05 -3.78
N GLY A 153 -8.24 -0.21 -2.83
CA GLY A 153 -7.63 0.91 -2.09
C GLY A 153 -6.95 1.91 -3.02
N ILE A 154 -6.11 1.42 -3.94
CA ILE A 154 -5.41 2.24 -4.95
C ILE A 154 -6.40 2.92 -5.90
N ALA A 155 -7.37 2.18 -6.44
CA ALA A 155 -8.37 2.70 -7.38
C ALA A 155 -9.29 3.76 -6.76
N SER A 156 -9.54 3.67 -5.45
CA SER A 156 -10.39 4.64 -4.76
C SER A 156 -9.77 6.03 -4.66
N LYS A 157 -8.43 6.14 -4.62
CA LYS A 157 -7.70 7.41 -4.46
C LYS A 157 -8.05 8.48 -5.50
N PRO A 158 -7.90 8.24 -6.83
CA PRO A 158 -8.27 9.24 -7.81
C PRO A 158 -9.75 9.62 -7.69
N ILE A 159 -10.63 8.65 -7.45
CA ILE A 159 -12.07 8.91 -7.27
C ILE A 159 -12.30 9.87 -6.10
N ILE A 160 -11.67 9.63 -4.94
CA ILE A 160 -11.81 10.48 -3.75
C ILE A 160 -11.22 11.87 -3.99
N TYR A 161 -10.02 11.96 -4.59
CA TYR A 161 -9.37 13.25 -4.87
C TYR A 161 -10.16 14.09 -5.87
N TYR A 162 -10.68 13.48 -6.94
CA TYR A 162 -11.50 14.17 -7.93
C TYR A 162 -12.88 14.54 -7.37
N ALA A 163 -13.56 13.65 -6.65
CA ALA A 163 -14.86 13.95 -6.05
C ALA A 163 -14.79 15.14 -5.07
N VAL A 164 -13.72 15.21 -4.27
CA VAL A 164 -13.51 16.34 -3.36
C VAL A 164 -13.14 17.63 -4.11
N ARG A 165 -12.60 17.54 -5.32
CA ARG A 165 -12.35 18.72 -6.17
C ARG A 165 -13.65 19.29 -6.77
N PHE A 166 -14.69 18.48 -6.97
CA PHE A 166 -15.94 18.92 -7.63
C PHE A 166 -16.95 19.64 -6.72
N ASP A 167 -16.85 19.59 -5.38
CA ASP A 167 -17.60 20.53 -4.53
C ASP A 167 -16.84 21.85 -4.26
N PHE A 168 -15.88 22.24 -5.11
CA PHE A 168 -15.28 23.59 -5.12
C PHE A 168 -16.00 24.52 -6.08
#